data_AF-A0A4S1GSW5-F1
#
_entry.id   AF-A0A4S1GSW5-F1
#
_cell.length_a   1.000
_cell.length_b   1.000
_cell.length_c   1.000
_cell.angle_alpha   90.00
_cell.angle_beta   90.00
_cell.angle_gamma   90.00
#
_symmetry.space_group_name_H-M   'P 1'
#
loop_
_entity.id
_entity.type
_entity.pdbx_description
1 polymer ?
#
loop_
_entity_poly.entity_id
_entity_poly.type
_entity_poly.pdbx_seq_one_letter_code
_entity_poly.pdbx_strand_id
1 'polypeptide(L)'
;FMIFSSVVAVLWFGSRDVLAGTMSAGTLGQFLLYSVFAAGALGALSEVWSELSQAAGAAERLTEILAERPAIQPPAEPQPLPAKAKGAISFAEVSFSYPARPDRAAVHGLSFQVKPGETVAIVGPSGAGKSTVFSLILRFYDPETGRIVIDGVDLREADPAAIRQRIAIVPQDVTIFAASVRD
;
A
#
# COMPACT_ATOMS: atom_id res chain seq x y z
N PHE A 1 -40.53 -2.96 20.27
CA PHE A 1 -41.22 -3.32 21.53
C PHE A 1 -40.93 -2.29 22.62
N MET A 2 -39.67 -2.11 23.08
CA MET A 2 -39.34 -1.15 24.15
C MET A 2 -39.86 0.28 23.95
N ILE A 3 -39.73 0.87 22.75
CA ILE A 3 -40.19 2.25 22.47
C ILE A 3 -41.72 2.37 22.60
N PHE A 4 -42.47 1.44 22.02
CA PHE A 4 -43.94 1.47 22.12
C PHE A 4 -44.41 1.20 23.56
N SER A 5 -43.75 0.30 24.28
CA SER A 5 -44.03 0.05 25.70
C SER A 5 -43.75 1.27 26.59
N SER A 6 -42.67 2.02 26.33
CA SER A 6 -42.35 3.24 27.07
C SER A 6 -43.35 4.36 26.79
N VAL A 7 -43.79 4.53 25.53
CA VAL A 7 -44.83 5.51 25.17
C VAL A 7 -46.15 5.17 25.85
N VAL A 8 -46.56 3.90 25.85
CA VAL A 8 -47.79 3.45 26.54
C VAL A 8 -47.69 3.71 28.05
N ALA A 9 -46.54 3.42 28.67
CA ALA A 9 -46.32 3.69 30.09
C ALA A 9 -46.41 5.19 30.41
N VAL A 10 -45.74 6.03 29.62
CA VAL A 10 -45.76 7.51 29.79
C VAL A 10 -47.19 8.05 29.65
N LEU A 11 -47.95 7.58 28.66
CA LEU A 11 -49.35 7.99 28.49
C LEU A 11 -50.24 7.50 29.63
N TRP A 12 -50.03 6.28 30.13
CA TRP A 12 -50.77 5.73 31.25
C TRP A 12 -50.56 6.53 32.55
N PHE A 13 -49.31 6.79 32.92
CA PHE A 13 -49.00 7.57 34.11
C PHE A 13 -49.37 9.04 33.94
N GLY A 14 -49.00 9.64 32.80
CA GLY A 14 -49.29 11.05 32.51
C GLY A 14 -50.78 11.35 32.45
N SER A 15 -51.61 10.45 31.90
CA SER A 15 -53.07 10.65 31.88
C SER A 15 -53.68 10.62 33.28
N ARG A 16 -53.18 9.76 34.19
CA ARG A 16 -53.60 9.76 35.60
C ARG A 16 -53.26 11.08 36.29
N ASP A 17 -52.06 11.61 36.06
CA ASP A 17 -51.62 12.88 36.66
C ASP A 17 -52.42 14.09 36.15
N VAL A 18 -52.81 14.06 34.87
CA VAL A 18 -53.73 15.06 34.29
C VAL A 18 -55.12 14.97 34.93
N LEU A 19 -55.66 13.75 35.09
CA LEU A 19 -56.96 13.54 35.75
C LEU A 19 -56.96 13.93 37.23
N ALA A 20 -55.81 13.77 37.92
CA ALA A 20 -55.62 14.18 39.30
C ALA A 20 -55.39 15.69 39.48
N GLY A 21 -55.28 16.46 38.38
CA GLY A 21 -55.05 17.90 38.41
C GLY A 21 -53.63 18.33 38.80
N THR A 22 -52.69 17.39 38.89
CA THR A 22 -51.27 17.66 39.23
C THR A 22 -50.45 18.09 38.02
N MET A 23 -50.93 17.81 36.81
CA MET A 23 -50.31 18.19 35.54
C MET A 23 -51.36 18.71 34.54
N SER A 24 -50.97 19.63 33.66
CA SER A 24 -51.82 20.02 32.53
C SER A 24 -51.68 19.06 31.34
N ALA A 25 -52.72 18.87 30.55
CA ALA A 25 -52.63 18.09 29.31
C ALA A 25 -51.59 18.66 28.31
N GLY A 26 -51.40 19.97 28.31
CA GLY A 26 -50.39 20.64 27.48
C GLY A 26 -48.97 20.26 27.88
N THR A 27 -48.69 20.12 29.17
CA THR A 27 -47.38 19.70 29.70
C THR A 27 -47.04 18.26 29.26
N LEU A 28 -48.01 17.34 29.33
CA LEU A 28 -47.83 15.97 28.85
C LEU A 28 -47.58 15.93 27.33
N GLY A 29 -48.33 16.71 26.56
CA GLY A 29 -48.13 16.83 25.10
C GLY A 29 -46.75 17.39 24.74
N GLN A 30 -46.30 18.43 25.43
CA GLN A 30 -44.95 19.00 25.28
C GLN A 30 -43.86 17.97 25.59
N PHE A 31 -44.00 17.23 26.69
CA PHE A 31 -43.06 16.18 27.07
C PHE A 31 -42.91 15.12 25.96
N LEU A 32 -44.03 14.65 25.39
CA LEU A 32 -44.00 13.66 24.31
C LEU A 32 -43.35 14.21 23.05
N LEU A 33 -43.68 15.43 22.64
CA LEU A 33 -43.09 16.07 21.47
C LEU A 33 -41.58 16.25 21.62
N TYR A 34 -41.13 16.76 22.78
CA TYR A 34 -39.71 16.93 23.07
C TYR A 34 -38.98 15.60 23.17
N SER A 35 -39.63 14.55 23.69
CA SER A 35 -39.06 13.20 23.73
C SER A 35 -38.80 12.65 22.33
N VAL A 36 -39.74 12.86 21.39
CA VAL A 36 -39.57 12.45 19.99
C VAL A 36 -38.43 13.23 19.32
N PHE A 37 -38.37 14.56 19.51
CA PHE A 37 -37.28 15.37 18.96
C PHE A 37 -35.91 14.98 19.52
N ALA A 38 -35.83 14.74 20.83
CA ALA A 38 -34.60 14.29 21.47
C ALA A 38 -34.16 12.92 20.95
N ALA A 39 -35.10 11.97 20.80
CA ALA A 39 -34.80 10.65 20.24
C ALA A 39 -34.30 10.74 18.78
N GLY A 40 -34.92 11.58 17.95
CA GLY A 40 -34.48 11.82 16.57
C GLY A 40 -33.09 12.44 16.50
N ALA A 41 -32.81 13.45 17.34
CA ALA A 41 -31.49 14.07 17.40
C ALA A 41 -30.40 13.09 17.87
N LEU A 42 -30.69 12.23 18.86
CA LEU A 42 -29.77 11.18 19.30
C LEU A 42 -29.52 10.15 18.20
N GLY A 43 -30.55 9.79 17.42
CA GLY A 43 -30.40 8.91 16.25
C GLY A 43 -29.44 9.51 15.22
N ALA A 44 -29.67 10.76 14.83
CA ALA A 44 -28.81 11.47 13.87
C ALA A 44 -27.36 11.59 14.36
N LEU A 45 -27.15 11.88 15.66
CA LEU A 45 -25.82 11.90 16.26
C LEU A 45 -25.13 10.53 16.20
N SER A 46 -25.88 9.45 16.43
CA SER A 46 -25.35 8.08 16.32
C SER A 46 -24.95 7.71 14.89
N GLU A 47 -25.70 8.18 13.89
CA GLU A 47 -25.38 7.98 12.47
C GLU A 47 -24.09 8.71 12.11
N VAL A 48 -23.98 10.00 12.45
CA VAL A 48 -22.77 10.80 12.23
C VAL A 48 -21.55 10.18 12.92
N TRP A 49 -21.73 9.64 14.13
CA TRP A 49 -20.65 8.95 14.83
C TRP A 49 -20.17 7.70 14.10
N SER A 50 -21.10 6.92 13.54
CA SER A 50 -20.77 5.74 12.73
C SER A 50 -20.00 6.13 11.46
N GLU A 51 -20.45 7.17 10.76
CA GLU A 51 -19.76 7.69 9.57
C GLU A 51 -18.35 8.18 9.90
N LEU A 52 -18.19 8.92 11.00
CA LEU A 52 -16.90 9.42 11.45
C LEU A 52 -15.94 8.27 11.80
N SER A 53 -16.44 7.22 12.45
CA SER A 53 -15.64 6.03 12.77
C SER A 53 -15.16 5.31 11.51
N GLN A 54 -16.01 5.20 10.48
CA GLN A 54 -15.63 4.60 9.21
C GLN A 54 -14.60 5.45 8.46
N ALA A 55 -14.81 6.77 8.44
CA ALA A 55 -13.90 7.73 7.82
C ALA A 55 -12.52 7.71 8.51
N ALA A 56 -12.48 7.61 9.84
CA ALA A 56 -11.24 7.51 10.59
C ALA A 56 -10.43 6.26 10.22
N GLY A 57 -11.07 5.09 10.14
CA GLY A 57 -10.38 3.86 9.73
C GLY A 57 -9.93 3.85 8.26
N ALA A 58 -10.64 4.56 7.37
CA ALA A 58 -10.18 4.76 6.00
C ALA A 58 -8.97 5.71 5.93
N ALA A 59 -9.00 6.80 6.71
CA ALA A 59 -7.91 7.76 6.78
C ALA A 59 -6.62 7.16 7.36
N GLU A 60 -6.73 6.25 8.33
CA GLU A 60 -5.60 5.53 8.91
C GLU A 60 -4.85 4.72 7.82
N ARG A 61 -5.56 3.89 7.05
CA ARG A 61 -4.96 3.12 5.94
C ARG A 61 -4.33 4.00 4.86
N LEU A 62 -4.95 5.14 4.53
CA LEU A 62 -4.34 6.10 3.61
C LEU A 62 -3.04 6.67 4.18
N THR A 63 -3.02 6.97 5.47
CA THR A 63 -1.84 7.50 6.16
C THR A 63 -0.72 6.47 6.19
N GLU A 64 -1.03 5.19 6.43
CA GLU A 64 -0.05 4.09 6.33
C GLU A 64 0.59 4.02 4.95
N ILE A 65 -0.22 4.03 3.88
CA ILE A 65 0.30 3.99 2.50
C ILE A 65 1.16 5.21 2.17
N LEU A 66 0.75 6.40 2.62
CA LEU A 66 1.51 7.65 2.38
C LEU A 66 2.80 7.72 3.19
N ALA A 67 2.87 7.05 4.35
CA ALA A 67 4.05 7.00 5.20
C ALA A 67 5.06 5.92 4.79
N GLU A 68 4.63 4.95 3.99
CA GLU A 68 5.48 3.85 3.52
C GLU A 68 6.67 4.37 2.70
N ARG A 69 7.87 3.86 3.01
CA ARG A 69 9.10 4.24 2.31
C ARG A 69 9.58 3.09 1.43
N PRO A 70 9.87 3.33 0.14
CA PRO A 70 10.40 2.28 -0.72
C PRO A 70 11.67 1.66 -0.15
N ALA A 71 11.81 0.34 -0.21
CA ALA A 71 13.05 -0.33 0.19
C ALA A 71 14.24 0.08 -0.70
N ILE A 72 13.99 0.29 -1.99
CA ILE A 72 14.98 0.75 -2.95
C ILE A 72 14.87 2.27 -3.09
N GLN A 73 15.86 2.99 -2.55
CA GLN A 73 15.99 4.43 -2.65
C GLN A 73 17.38 4.80 -3.21
N PRO A 74 17.50 5.95 -3.88
CA PRO A 74 18.82 6.50 -4.17
C PRO A 74 19.57 6.75 -2.85
N PRO A 75 20.88 6.48 -2.78
CA PRO A 75 21.68 6.86 -1.63
C PRO A 75 21.72 8.39 -1.50
N ALA A 76 22.08 8.90 -0.30
CA ALA A 76 22.11 10.35 -0.03
C ALA A 76 23.01 11.12 -1.01
N GLU A 77 24.11 10.51 -1.43
CA GLU A 77 25.02 11.03 -2.44
C GLU A 77 25.25 9.96 -3.53
N PRO A 78 24.41 9.92 -4.59
CA PRO A 78 24.54 8.92 -5.64
C PRO A 78 25.83 9.07 -6.45
N GLN A 79 26.56 7.98 -6.59
CA GLN A 79 27.68 7.90 -7.50
C GLN A 79 27.16 7.96 -8.95
N PRO A 80 27.62 8.92 -9.77
CA PRO A 80 27.15 9.02 -11.14
C PRO A 80 27.71 7.88 -12.00
N LEU A 81 26.85 7.30 -12.83
CA LEU A 81 27.29 6.37 -13.87
C LEU A 81 28.14 7.09 -14.94
N PRO A 82 29.13 6.43 -15.55
CA PRO A 82 29.98 7.05 -16.59
C PRO A 82 29.15 7.64 -17.74
N ALA A 83 29.49 8.83 -18.23
CA ALA A 83 28.70 9.52 -19.27
C ALA A 83 28.42 8.62 -20.49
N LYS A 84 29.44 7.92 -20.99
CA LYS A 84 29.29 6.90 -22.03
C LYS A 84 29.09 5.53 -21.39
N ALA A 85 27.98 4.86 -21.73
CA ALA A 85 27.74 3.49 -21.32
C ALA A 85 28.76 2.56 -22.00
N LYS A 86 29.40 1.68 -21.23
CA LYS A 86 30.27 0.63 -21.77
C LYS A 86 29.53 -0.71 -21.84
N GLY A 87 28.57 -0.94 -20.95
CA GLY A 87 27.80 -2.18 -20.88
C GLY A 87 28.53 -3.32 -20.17
N ALA A 88 29.51 -3.01 -19.31
CA ALA A 88 30.16 -4.01 -18.49
C ALA A 88 29.28 -4.32 -17.26
N ILE A 89 29.01 -5.60 -17.00
CA ILE A 89 28.22 -6.05 -15.84
C ILE A 89 29.01 -7.11 -15.08
N SER A 90 29.03 -7.05 -13.76
CA SER A 90 29.61 -8.14 -12.95
C SER A 90 28.76 -8.46 -11.74
N PHE A 91 28.55 -9.75 -11.52
CA PHE A 91 28.00 -10.34 -10.31
C PHE A 91 29.15 -10.96 -9.52
N ALA A 92 29.21 -10.68 -8.22
CA ALA A 92 30.22 -11.25 -7.33
C ALA A 92 29.55 -11.77 -6.06
N GLU A 93 29.52 -13.10 -5.91
CA GLU A 93 29.01 -13.85 -4.76
C GLU A 93 27.58 -13.44 -4.37
N VAL A 94 26.72 -13.24 -5.38
CA VAL A 94 25.37 -12.71 -5.17
C VAL A 94 24.43 -13.80 -4.67
N SER A 95 23.85 -13.59 -3.49
CA SER A 95 22.72 -14.40 -2.99
C SER A 95 21.51 -13.54 -2.72
N PHE A 96 20.33 -14.07 -3.00
CA PHE A 96 19.07 -13.33 -2.88
C PHE A 96 17.86 -14.24 -2.74
N SER A 97 16.96 -13.90 -1.82
CA SER A 97 15.64 -14.48 -1.64
C SER A 97 14.56 -13.40 -1.81
N TYR A 98 13.42 -13.75 -2.41
CA TYR A 98 12.32 -12.79 -2.52
C TYR A 98 11.70 -12.53 -1.13
N PRO A 99 11.30 -11.30 -0.79
CA PRO A 99 10.69 -10.99 0.51
C PRO A 99 9.45 -11.83 0.84
N ALA A 100 8.69 -12.22 -0.19
CA ALA A 100 7.52 -13.08 -0.02
C ALA A 100 7.85 -14.55 0.32
N ARG A 101 9.11 -14.98 0.16
CA ARG A 101 9.60 -16.34 0.40
C ARG A 101 11.06 -16.31 0.89
N PRO A 102 11.32 -15.80 2.11
CA PRO A 102 12.69 -15.60 2.61
C PRO A 102 13.45 -16.92 2.81
N ASP A 103 12.75 -18.02 3.10
CA ASP A 103 13.38 -19.32 3.38
C ASP A 103 13.89 -20.04 2.11
N ARG A 104 13.68 -19.46 0.92
CA ARG A 104 14.06 -20.05 -0.35
C ARG A 104 14.78 -19.02 -1.21
N ALA A 105 16.10 -19.10 -1.24
CA ALA A 105 16.85 -18.24 -2.14
C ALA A 105 16.57 -18.58 -3.59
N ALA A 106 16.43 -17.52 -4.38
CA ALA A 106 16.25 -17.60 -5.83
C ALA A 106 17.60 -17.70 -6.54
N VAL A 107 18.66 -17.17 -5.93
CA VAL A 107 20.03 -17.20 -6.42
C VAL A 107 20.97 -17.39 -5.21
N HIS A 108 22.01 -18.20 -5.36
CA HIS A 108 22.97 -18.52 -4.29
C HIS A 108 24.41 -18.38 -4.82
N GLY A 109 25.20 -17.47 -4.24
CA GLY A 109 26.63 -17.30 -4.57
C GLY A 109 26.92 -17.09 -6.07
N LEU A 110 26.04 -16.39 -6.79
CA LEU A 110 26.18 -16.23 -8.24
C LEU A 110 27.30 -15.25 -8.58
N SER A 111 28.26 -15.72 -9.38
CA SER A 111 29.42 -14.97 -9.83
C SER A 111 29.60 -15.13 -11.34
N PHE A 112 29.52 -14.02 -12.08
CA PHE A 112 29.82 -13.98 -13.53
C PHE A 112 30.11 -12.55 -13.98
N GLN A 113 30.67 -12.41 -15.18
CA GLN A 113 30.95 -11.11 -15.79
C GLN A 113 30.46 -11.10 -17.24
N VAL A 114 29.99 -9.94 -17.68
CA VAL A 114 29.62 -9.63 -19.07
C VAL A 114 30.49 -8.49 -19.53
N LYS A 115 31.28 -8.72 -20.58
CA LYS A 115 32.16 -7.71 -21.17
C LYS A 115 31.35 -6.76 -22.06
N PRO A 116 31.83 -5.52 -22.26
CA PRO A 116 31.28 -4.61 -23.26
C PRO A 116 31.08 -5.27 -24.62
N GLY A 117 29.86 -5.23 -25.15
CA GLY A 117 29.49 -5.81 -26.45
C GLY A 117 29.34 -7.33 -26.47
N GLU A 118 29.48 -8.01 -25.33
CA GLU A 118 29.27 -9.46 -25.21
C GLU A 118 27.78 -9.79 -25.11
N THR A 119 27.36 -10.82 -25.84
CA THR A 119 26.01 -11.39 -25.73
C THR A 119 26.07 -12.66 -24.89
N VAL A 120 25.39 -12.66 -23.75
CA VAL A 120 25.35 -13.79 -22.82
C VAL A 120 23.94 -14.39 -22.77
N ALA A 121 23.86 -15.71 -22.82
CA ALA A 121 22.62 -16.45 -22.63
C ALA A 121 22.60 -17.13 -21.26
N ILE A 122 21.52 -16.93 -20.49
CA ILE A 122 21.30 -17.59 -19.21
C ILE A 122 20.31 -18.75 -19.42
N VAL A 123 20.78 -19.98 -19.26
CA VAL A 123 19.98 -21.20 -19.47
C VAL A 123 19.83 -21.99 -18.17
N GLY A 124 18.73 -22.71 -18.03
CA GLY A 124 18.46 -23.53 -16.86
C GLY A 124 16.98 -23.88 -16.70
N PRO A 125 16.63 -24.82 -15.80
CA PRO A 125 15.25 -25.25 -15.58
C PRO A 125 14.36 -24.11 -15.07
N SER A 126 13.04 -24.31 -15.11
CA SER A 126 12.10 -23.36 -14.50
C SER A 126 12.41 -23.18 -13.02
N GLY A 127 12.36 -21.93 -12.54
CA GLY A 127 12.70 -21.61 -11.14
C GLY A 127 14.20 -21.51 -10.82
N ALA A 128 15.11 -21.68 -11.78
CA ALA A 128 16.56 -21.56 -11.56
C ALA A 128 17.09 -20.13 -11.32
N GLY A 129 16.21 -19.15 -11.07
CA GLY A 129 16.62 -17.76 -10.82
C GLY A 129 16.93 -16.91 -12.07
N LYS A 130 16.65 -17.38 -13.28
CA LYS A 130 16.93 -16.64 -14.53
C LYS A 130 16.31 -15.23 -14.55
N SER A 131 14.99 -15.14 -14.32
CA SER A 131 14.29 -13.86 -14.25
C SER A 131 14.76 -12.99 -13.08
N THR A 132 15.22 -13.61 -11.99
CA THR A 132 15.79 -12.92 -10.83
C THR A 132 17.06 -12.16 -11.19
N VAL A 133 17.91 -12.70 -12.06
CA VAL A 133 19.10 -11.98 -12.54
C VAL A 133 18.71 -10.64 -13.16
N PHE A 134 17.69 -10.61 -14.02
CA PHE A 134 17.19 -9.37 -14.62
C PHE A 134 16.60 -8.41 -13.59
N SER A 135 15.81 -8.91 -12.64
CA SER A 135 15.27 -8.10 -11.54
C SER A 135 16.36 -7.44 -10.69
N LEU A 136 17.47 -8.14 -10.47
CA LEU A 136 18.62 -7.63 -9.73
C LEU A 136 19.44 -6.61 -10.53
N ILE A 137 19.65 -6.84 -11.84
CA ILE A 137 20.34 -5.86 -12.72
C ILE A 137 19.55 -4.55 -12.82
N LEU A 138 18.22 -4.62 -12.87
CA LEU A 138 17.32 -3.45 -12.87
C LEU A 138 17.19 -2.80 -11.49
N ARG A 139 17.84 -3.37 -10.47
CA ARG A 139 17.78 -2.98 -9.07
C ARG A 139 16.33 -2.80 -8.60
N PHE A 140 15.48 -3.79 -8.89
CA PHE A 140 14.17 -3.91 -8.24
C PHE A 140 14.30 -4.51 -6.85
N TYR A 141 15.39 -5.24 -6.62
CA TYR A 141 15.80 -5.76 -5.32
C TYR A 141 17.30 -5.57 -5.17
N ASP A 142 17.74 -5.32 -3.93
CA ASP A 142 19.15 -5.41 -3.56
C ASP A 142 19.46 -6.85 -3.12
N PRO A 143 20.65 -7.39 -3.44
CA PRO A 143 21.03 -8.72 -3.00
C PRO A 143 21.31 -8.74 -1.49
N GLU A 144 21.07 -9.90 -0.85
CA GLU A 144 21.35 -10.11 0.57
C GLU A 144 22.86 -10.13 0.85
N THR A 145 23.60 -10.74 -0.08
CA THR A 145 25.07 -10.84 -0.03
C THR A 145 25.65 -10.64 -1.42
N GLY A 146 26.94 -10.29 -1.47
CA GLY A 146 27.63 -9.99 -2.70
C GLY A 146 27.35 -8.58 -3.22
N ARG A 147 27.70 -8.35 -4.49
CA ARG A 147 27.47 -7.07 -5.17
C ARG A 147 27.27 -7.26 -6.67
N ILE A 148 26.56 -6.30 -7.26
CA ILE A 148 26.34 -6.20 -8.70
C ILE A 148 26.89 -4.84 -9.12
N VAL A 149 27.69 -4.84 -10.17
CA VAL A 149 28.39 -3.64 -10.65
C VAL A 149 28.05 -3.44 -12.12
N ILE A 150 27.71 -2.20 -12.50
CA ILE A 150 27.54 -1.78 -13.88
C ILE A 150 28.54 -0.68 -14.22
N ASP A 151 29.32 -0.88 -15.28
CA ASP A 151 30.35 0.06 -15.74
C ASP A 151 31.35 0.53 -14.65
N GLY A 152 31.58 -0.32 -13.64
CA GLY A 152 32.49 -0.05 -12.51
C GLY A 152 31.83 0.55 -11.26
N VAL A 153 30.51 0.80 -11.28
CA VAL A 153 29.74 1.35 -10.16
C VAL A 153 28.86 0.27 -9.53
N ASP A 154 28.92 0.08 -8.21
CA ASP A 154 27.98 -0.81 -7.49
C ASP A 154 26.56 -0.26 -7.65
N LEU A 155 25.60 -1.12 -8.00
CA LEU A 155 24.22 -0.71 -8.19
C LEU A 155 23.65 0.01 -6.96
N ARG A 156 24.11 -0.33 -5.74
CA ARG A 156 23.66 0.29 -4.49
C ARG A 156 24.15 1.73 -4.30
N GLU A 157 25.24 2.09 -4.96
CA GLU A 157 25.86 3.42 -4.88
C GLU A 157 25.28 4.39 -5.94
N ALA A 158 24.63 3.87 -6.99
CA ALA A 158 24.01 4.69 -8.03
C ALA A 158 22.53 4.99 -7.75
N ASP A 159 21.99 5.99 -8.46
CA ASP A 159 20.56 6.24 -8.52
C ASP A 159 19.86 5.11 -9.32
N PRO A 160 18.86 4.40 -8.77
CA PRO A 160 18.08 3.40 -9.49
C PRO A 160 17.46 3.90 -10.81
N ALA A 161 17.05 5.16 -10.88
CA ALA A 161 16.53 5.75 -12.12
C ALA A 161 17.63 5.86 -13.18
N ALA A 162 18.83 6.29 -12.79
CA ALA A 162 19.98 6.37 -13.69
C ALA A 162 20.41 4.99 -14.20
N ILE A 163 20.33 3.95 -13.35
CA ILE A 163 20.58 2.55 -13.75
C ILE A 163 19.57 2.13 -14.82
N ARG A 164 18.27 2.32 -14.57
CA ARG A 164 17.20 1.86 -15.47
C ARG A 164 17.19 2.60 -16.80
N GLN A 165 17.61 3.87 -16.83
CA GLN A 165 17.81 4.62 -18.09
C GLN A 165 18.91 4.02 -18.99
N ARG A 166 19.82 3.20 -18.45
CA ARG A 166 20.88 2.51 -19.23
C ARG A 166 20.44 1.18 -19.81
N ILE A 167 19.29 0.64 -19.38
CA ILE A 167 18.90 -0.73 -19.66
C ILE A 167 17.57 -0.71 -20.41
N ALA A 168 17.56 -1.31 -21.60
CA ALA A 168 16.33 -1.69 -22.27
C ALA A 168 15.94 -3.11 -21.85
N ILE A 169 14.66 -3.32 -21.54
CA ILE A 169 14.10 -4.64 -21.22
C ILE A 169 13.01 -4.99 -22.23
N VAL A 170 13.00 -6.24 -22.67
CA VAL A 170 11.89 -6.86 -23.40
C VAL A 170 11.30 -7.93 -22.48
N PRO A 171 10.16 -7.67 -21.82
CA PRO A 171 9.56 -8.62 -20.90
C PRO A 171 8.98 -9.83 -21.65
N GLN A 172 8.84 -10.96 -20.94
CA GLN A 172 8.22 -12.17 -21.48
C GLN A 172 6.74 -11.93 -21.84
N ASP A 173 6.00 -11.31 -20.93
CA ASP A 173 4.61 -10.86 -21.15
C ASP A 173 4.62 -9.36 -21.44
N VAL A 174 4.43 -9.01 -22.72
CA VAL A 174 4.47 -7.62 -23.17
C VAL A 174 3.19 -6.91 -22.75
N THR A 175 3.34 -5.84 -21.96
CA THR A 175 2.25 -4.92 -21.64
C THR A 175 2.41 -3.66 -22.49
N ILE A 176 1.36 -3.28 -23.22
CA ILE A 176 1.28 -2.01 -23.94
C ILE A 176 0.32 -1.09 -23.21
N PHE A 177 0.63 0.20 -23.17
CA PHE A 177 -0.30 1.19 -22.63
C PHE A 177 -1.50 1.36 -23.56
N ALA A 178 -2.65 1.74 -23.00
CA ALA A 178 -3.84 2.09 -23.76
C ALA A 178 -3.66 3.49 -24.42
N ALA A 179 -2.70 3.58 -25.33
CA ALA A 179 -2.29 4.78 -26.06
C ALA A 179 -2.04 4.44 -27.54
N SER A 180 -1.66 5.45 -28.34
CA SER A 180 -1.29 5.19 -29.73
C SER A 180 0.08 4.54 -29.82
N VAL A 181 0.41 3.86 -30.93
CA VAL A 181 1.73 3.24 -31.14
C VAL A 181 2.89 4.26 -31.09
N ARG A 182 2.59 5.54 -31.33
CA ARG A 182 3.58 6.62 -31.30
C ARG A 182 3.91 7.10 -29.89
N ASP A 183 2.95 6.99 -28.96
CA ASP A 183 3.04 7.52 -27.60
C ASP A 183 3.60 6.47 -26.63
#